data_AF-A0A2V9T867-F1
#
_entry.id   AF-A0A2V9T867-F1
#
_cell.length_a   1.000
_cell.length_b   1.000
_cell.length_c   1.000
_cell.angle_alpha   90.00
_cell.angle_beta   90.00
_cell.angle_gamma   90.00
#
_symmetry.space_group_name_H-M   'P 1'
#
loop_
_entity.id
_entity.type
_entity.pdbx_description
1 polymer ?
#
loop_
_entity_poly.entity_id
_entity_poly.type
_entity_poly.pdbx_seq_one_letter_code
_entity_poly.pdbx_strand_id
1 'polypeptide(L)'
;MKHGNGLPDWIRKSSSAVLLLLAGTIYAQSEDASPPAESQSAAMAATVHQLQEQVRELRAAVAEVRSEAAQYRAETGELRRELQATRNQLQSTVASAQPGSTPVATKESETDSAKQAESLTQRVSSLEESSQLLSGKVDDQYQTKVESASKYRVRLSGIVLLNLFSNHGTTDNFDFPNYVPEPTPFNSRGATGASLRQSQLGLEVFGPRLMGAKTTGTVQFDLSGGFPNTLNGSSFGLFRLRIANLRMDWDHTSIVAGQDNAFFSPLSPTSFASLAVPTFGYAGNLWGWIPQVRIEHRFDLSNGQNILLQGGILNNVTGDPPISSFDRVPQAGERSSQPAYAFRVAWSRNIFGQPLRFGTGAYYSRQEWWLNRHLDGWAGMADWEIPLARRVSLAGEFYRGVAVGGLGGGIGRSVLFSGNPYDPATRVRPLDSIGGWSQLKFKATAKLEFNGAFGMDSPFAEDVRAFYASQSYLDPTLVQNRSSLVNFIYRPRSNLLFSSEFRHLRTFEIDRDSHSAEQVNLMMGILF
;
A
#
# COMPACT_ATOMS: atom_id res chain seq x y z
N MET A 1 24.97 46.22 -34.98
CA MET A 1 26.03 46.16 -33.94
C MET A 1 26.09 44.74 -33.41
N LYS A 2 27.22 44.07 -33.63
CA LYS A 2 27.54 42.73 -33.12
C LYS A 2 28.11 42.86 -31.71
N HIS A 3 27.64 42.04 -30.78
CA HIS A 3 28.36 41.49 -29.62
C HIS A 3 27.47 40.33 -29.12
N GLY A 4 27.83 39.05 -29.12
CA GLY A 4 29.15 38.45 -29.01
C GLY A 4 29.44 38.16 -27.54
N ASN A 5 28.99 37.01 -27.04
CA ASN A 5 29.51 36.36 -25.83
C ASN A 5 29.23 34.85 -25.91
N GLY A 6 30.23 34.13 -26.44
CA GLY A 6 30.30 32.67 -26.40
C GLY A 6 30.82 32.18 -25.05
N LEU A 7 30.29 31.05 -24.61
CA LEU A 7 30.80 30.28 -23.47
C LEU A 7 31.76 29.16 -23.96
N PRO A 8 32.71 28.70 -23.13
CA PRO A 8 33.96 28.05 -23.58
C PRO A 8 33.84 26.57 -23.98
N ASP A 9 34.68 26.18 -24.94
CA ASP A 9 34.69 24.93 -25.72
C ASP A 9 35.27 23.68 -25.01
N TRP A 10 35.15 23.57 -23.68
CA TRP A 10 35.72 22.42 -22.94
C TRP A 10 34.70 21.45 -22.32
N ILE A 11 33.39 21.64 -22.55
CA ILE A 11 32.30 20.76 -22.05
C ILE A 11 31.67 19.91 -23.18
N ARG A 12 32.38 19.72 -24.30
CA ARG A 12 31.86 19.00 -25.49
C ARG A 12 32.56 17.69 -25.82
N LYS A 13 33.33 17.11 -24.88
CA LYS A 13 33.98 15.80 -25.03
C LYS A 13 33.98 15.01 -23.72
N SER A 14 32.85 14.40 -23.36
CA SER A 14 32.78 13.29 -22.40
C SER A 14 31.41 12.59 -22.51
N SER A 15 31.11 12.05 -23.68
CA SER A 15 29.89 11.24 -23.91
C SER A 15 30.15 10.23 -25.03
N SER A 16 31.16 9.40 -24.87
CA SER A 16 31.47 8.27 -25.79
C SER A 16 32.49 7.34 -25.12
N ALA A 17 32.06 6.56 -24.14
CA ALA A 17 32.74 5.35 -23.66
C ALA A 17 31.77 4.57 -22.78
N VAL A 18 31.80 3.24 -22.85
CA VAL A 18 30.83 2.28 -22.29
C VAL A 18 29.58 2.06 -23.14
N LEU A 19 29.78 1.76 -24.42
CA LEU A 19 28.84 0.96 -25.22
C LEU A 19 29.61 0.29 -26.35
N LEU A 20 30.50 -0.65 -25.99
CA LEU A 20 31.20 -1.57 -26.90
C LEU A 20 32.01 -2.56 -26.06
N LEU A 21 31.38 -3.68 -25.69
CA LEU A 21 32.03 -4.96 -25.36
C LEU A 21 30.91 -5.99 -25.16
N LEU A 22 30.39 -6.52 -26.28
CA LEU A 22 29.67 -7.81 -26.35
C LEU A 22 29.46 -8.16 -27.83
N ALA A 23 30.55 -8.54 -28.51
CA ALA A 23 30.50 -9.27 -29.76
C ALA A 23 31.80 -10.07 -29.93
N GLY A 24 31.66 -11.40 -30.01
CA GLY A 24 32.66 -12.33 -30.55
C GLY A 24 33.46 -13.14 -29.53
N THR A 25 33.12 -14.42 -29.34
CA THR A 25 33.86 -15.54 -29.98
C THR A 25 33.09 -16.84 -29.79
N ILE A 26 32.65 -17.40 -30.91
CA ILE A 26 32.24 -18.80 -31.09
C ILE A 26 33.53 -19.57 -31.40
N TYR A 27 33.79 -20.64 -30.67
CA TYR A 27 34.61 -21.76 -31.14
C TYR A 27 33.87 -23.06 -30.86
N ALA A 28 33.76 -23.87 -31.90
CA ALA A 28 33.16 -25.19 -31.92
C ALA A 28 34.12 -26.24 -31.31
N GLN A 29 33.55 -27.23 -30.63
CA GLN A 29 34.16 -28.55 -30.50
C GLN A 29 33.06 -29.63 -30.35
N SER A 30 33.03 -30.49 -31.37
CA SER A 30 32.63 -31.91 -31.49
C SER A 30 31.60 -32.55 -30.56
N GLU A 31 30.66 -33.25 -31.21
CA GLU A 31 29.78 -34.33 -30.76
C GLU A 31 30.37 -35.26 -29.70
N ASP A 32 29.61 -35.46 -28.62
CA ASP A 32 29.66 -36.66 -27.79
C ASP A 32 28.27 -37.30 -27.74
N ALA A 33 28.25 -38.61 -27.92
CA ALA A 33 27.08 -39.44 -28.18
C ALA A 33 26.10 -39.53 -27.00
N SER A 34 24.80 -39.44 -27.31
CA SER A 34 23.70 -39.73 -26.36
C SER A 34 23.71 -41.20 -25.91
N PRO A 35 23.57 -41.51 -24.62
CA PRO A 35 23.44 -42.89 -24.16
C PRO A 35 22.06 -43.48 -24.50
N PRO A 36 21.95 -44.82 -24.63
CA PRO A 36 20.74 -45.48 -25.12
C PRO A 36 19.54 -45.34 -24.16
N ALA A 37 18.33 -45.30 -24.73
CA ALA A 37 17.06 -45.01 -24.04
C ALA A 37 16.72 -45.95 -22.85
N GLU A 38 17.34 -47.12 -22.74
CA GLU A 38 17.13 -48.05 -21.62
C GLU A 38 17.71 -47.55 -20.29
N SER A 39 18.83 -46.81 -20.30
CA SER A 39 19.44 -46.30 -19.06
C SER A 39 18.67 -45.12 -18.46
N GLN A 40 17.97 -44.34 -19.27
CA GLN A 40 17.11 -43.24 -18.80
C GLN A 40 15.83 -43.75 -18.15
N SER A 41 15.23 -44.83 -18.66
CA SER A 41 14.05 -45.47 -18.09
C SER A 41 14.33 -46.09 -16.72
N ALA A 42 15.47 -46.78 -16.57
CA ALA A 42 15.90 -47.35 -15.29
C ALA A 42 16.23 -46.26 -14.24
N ALA A 43 16.86 -45.16 -14.67
CA ALA A 43 17.14 -44.01 -13.79
C ALA A 43 15.85 -43.27 -13.35
N MET A 44 14.86 -43.12 -14.24
CA MET A 44 13.54 -42.59 -13.89
C MET A 44 12.80 -43.50 -12.91
N ALA A 45 12.80 -44.82 -13.13
CA ALA A 45 12.16 -45.77 -12.23
C ALA A 45 12.79 -45.76 -10.82
N ALA A 46 14.13 -45.67 -10.74
CA ALA A 46 14.84 -45.51 -9.48
C ALA A 46 14.49 -44.19 -8.76
N THR A 47 14.37 -43.09 -9.51
CA THR A 47 13.97 -41.78 -8.98
C THR A 47 12.53 -41.79 -8.45
N VAL A 48 11.61 -42.47 -9.14
CA VAL A 48 10.21 -42.63 -8.70
C VAL A 48 10.13 -43.48 -7.43
N HIS A 49 10.91 -44.56 -7.34
CA HIS A 49 10.98 -45.38 -6.13
C HIS A 49 11.53 -44.59 -4.93
N GLN A 50 12.60 -43.82 -5.12
CA GLN A 50 13.17 -42.97 -4.08
C GLN A 50 12.18 -41.89 -3.62
N LEU A 51 11.41 -41.33 -4.54
CA LEU A 51 10.36 -40.34 -4.21
C LEU A 51 9.21 -40.97 -3.42
N GLN A 52 8.79 -42.18 -3.77
CA GLN A 52 7.76 -42.91 -3.01
C GLN A 52 8.21 -43.24 -1.58
N GLU A 53 9.48 -43.58 -1.40
CA GLU A 53 10.07 -43.85 -0.09
C GLU A 53 10.14 -42.58 0.78
N GLN A 54 10.60 -41.47 0.20
CA GLN A 54 10.58 -40.16 0.88
C GLN A 54 9.17 -39.70 1.24
N VAL A 55 8.17 -39.95 0.40
CA VAL A 55 6.76 -39.63 0.72
C VAL A 55 6.25 -40.49 1.88
N ARG A 56 6.67 -41.76 1.96
CA ARG A 56 6.28 -42.66 3.05
C ARG A 56 6.92 -42.24 4.37
N GLU A 57 8.18 -41.85 4.35
CA GLU A 57 8.92 -41.34 5.51
C GLU A 57 8.34 -40.00 5.99
N LEU A 58 8.02 -39.09 5.07
CA LEU A 58 7.36 -37.82 5.40
C LEU A 58 5.98 -38.03 6.03
N ARG A 59 5.20 -39.00 5.54
CA ARG A 59 3.90 -39.34 6.14
C ARG A 59 4.05 -39.90 7.56
N ALA A 60 5.09 -40.70 7.81
CA ALA A 60 5.39 -41.21 9.15
C ALA A 60 5.79 -40.07 10.10
N ALA A 61 6.69 -39.18 9.67
CA ALA A 61 7.09 -38.02 10.46
C ALA A 61 5.91 -37.06 10.75
N VAL A 62 5.00 -36.86 9.79
CA VAL A 62 3.78 -36.06 10.00
C VAL A 62 2.81 -36.72 10.97
N ALA A 63 2.70 -38.06 10.96
CA ALA A 63 1.87 -38.79 11.92
C ALA A 63 2.44 -38.68 13.34
N GLU A 64 3.76 -38.78 13.49
CA GLU A 64 4.47 -38.61 14.76
C GLU A 64 4.28 -37.21 15.33
N VAL A 65 4.51 -36.17 14.53
CA VAL A 65 4.30 -34.76 14.94
C VAL A 65 2.83 -34.48 15.29
N ARG A 66 1.86 -35.09 14.59
CA ARG A 66 0.43 -34.98 14.95
C ARG A 66 0.13 -35.61 16.31
N SER A 67 0.78 -36.72 16.63
CA SER A 67 0.63 -37.40 17.91
C SER A 67 1.23 -36.58 19.06
N GLU A 68 2.41 -35.99 18.84
CA GLU A 68 3.07 -35.10 19.79
C GLU A 68 2.24 -33.82 20.02
N ALA A 69 1.69 -33.23 18.95
CA ALA A 69 0.79 -32.08 19.06
C ALA A 69 -0.54 -32.41 19.76
N ALA A 70 -1.04 -33.65 19.65
CA ALA A 70 -2.21 -34.08 20.41
C ALA A 70 -1.90 -34.21 21.90
N GLN A 71 -0.71 -34.73 22.25
CA GLN A 71 -0.23 -34.80 23.63
C GLN A 71 -0.05 -33.41 24.24
N TYR A 72 0.62 -32.47 23.56
CA TYR A 72 0.77 -31.11 24.08
C TYR A 72 -0.57 -30.40 24.27
N ARG A 73 -1.56 -30.61 23.39
CA ARG A 73 -2.92 -30.05 23.59
C ARG A 73 -3.63 -30.65 24.79
N ALA A 74 -3.45 -31.94 25.05
CA ALA A 74 -4.01 -32.60 26.23
C ALA A 74 -3.37 -32.05 27.52
N GLU A 75 -2.04 -31.96 27.55
CA GLU A 75 -1.26 -31.42 28.68
C GLU A 75 -1.62 -29.95 28.96
N THR A 76 -1.75 -29.13 27.91
CA THR A 76 -2.20 -27.74 28.04
C THR A 76 -3.65 -27.65 28.57
N GLY A 77 -4.51 -28.59 28.18
CA GLY A 77 -5.88 -28.71 28.68
C GLY A 77 -5.96 -29.14 30.15
N GLU A 78 -4.98 -29.92 30.63
CA GLU A 78 -4.83 -30.29 32.04
C GLU A 78 -4.31 -29.12 32.88
N LEU A 79 -3.26 -28.45 32.41
CA LEU A 79 -2.72 -27.23 33.04
C LEU A 79 -3.78 -26.13 33.21
N ARG A 80 -4.67 -25.95 32.21
CA ARG A 80 -5.81 -25.01 32.33
C ARG A 80 -6.80 -25.43 33.41
N ARG A 81 -7.11 -26.72 33.51
CA ARG A 81 -8.02 -27.23 34.55
C ARG A 81 -7.43 -27.07 35.95
N GLU A 82 -6.13 -27.32 36.09
CA GLU A 82 -5.41 -27.13 37.36
C GLU A 82 -5.40 -25.67 37.79
N LEU A 83 -5.04 -24.73 36.88
CA LEU A 83 -5.11 -23.30 37.16
C LEU A 83 -6.51 -22.81 37.54
N GLN A 84 -7.55 -23.36 36.90
CA GLN A 84 -8.93 -23.03 37.21
C GLN A 84 -9.37 -23.57 38.57
N ALA A 85 -8.92 -24.77 38.95
CA ALA A 85 -9.14 -25.34 40.27
C ALA A 85 -8.44 -24.52 41.38
N THR A 86 -7.18 -24.12 41.16
CA THR A 86 -6.45 -23.24 42.08
C THR A 86 -7.12 -21.88 42.22
N ARG A 87 -7.63 -21.31 41.12
CA ARG A 87 -8.38 -20.05 41.14
C ARG A 87 -9.68 -20.15 41.95
N ASN A 88 -10.41 -21.26 41.82
CA ASN A 88 -11.62 -21.51 42.58
C ASN A 88 -11.34 -21.71 44.08
N GLN A 89 -10.22 -22.38 44.44
CA GLN A 89 -9.78 -22.50 45.84
C GLN A 89 -9.39 -21.16 46.45
N LEU A 90 -8.75 -20.27 45.69
CA LEU A 90 -8.42 -18.92 46.14
C LEU A 90 -9.67 -18.04 46.31
N GLN A 91 -10.68 -18.20 45.45
CA GLN A 91 -11.96 -17.50 45.61
C GLN A 91 -12.78 -17.99 46.80
N SER A 92 -12.74 -19.29 47.13
CA SER A 92 -13.46 -19.83 48.29
C SER A 92 -12.81 -19.44 49.62
N THR A 93 -11.49 -19.27 49.67
CA THR A 93 -10.81 -18.73 50.86
C THR A 93 -11.17 -17.27 51.13
N VAL A 94 -11.41 -16.47 50.07
CA VAL A 94 -11.82 -15.06 50.19
C VAL A 94 -13.31 -14.93 50.53
N ALA A 95 -14.17 -15.85 50.08
CA ALA A 95 -15.61 -15.83 50.37
C ALA A 95 -15.99 -16.33 51.78
N SER A 96 -15.05 -16.94 52.51
CA SER A 96 -15.29 -17.49 53.87
C SER A 96 -15.17 -16.44 54.99
N ALA A 97 -14.86 -15.18 54.67
CA ALA A 97 -14.60 -14.14 55.66
C ALA A 97 -15.72 -13.08 55.71
N GLN A 98 -16.70 -13.25 56.61
CA GLN A 98 -17.56 -12.17 57.13
C GLN A 98 -18.37 -12.63 58.38
N PRO A 99 -18.91 -11.73 59.24
CA PRO A 99 -18.19 -10.89 60.21
C PRO A 99 -18.68 -11.10 61.68
N GLY A 100 -17.80 -10.91 62.67
CA GLY A 100 -18.18 -10.95 64.10
C GLY A 100 -17.28 -10.09 65.01
N SER A 101 -17.79 -8.91 65.37
CA SER A 101 -17.52 -8.03 66.55
C SER A 101 -16.07 -7.64 66.97
N THR A 102 -15.69 -6.40 66.59
CA THR A 102 -15.14 -5.23 67.38
C THR A 102 -13.97 -5.37 68.41
N PRO A 103 -13.19 -4.30 68.67
CA PRO A 103 -11.91 -4.03 67.99
C PRO A 103 -10.72 -3.91 68.97
N VAL A 104 -9.48 -3.94 68.46
CA VAL A 104 -8.37 -3.00 68.78
C VAL A 104 -7.09 -3.42 68.03
N ALA A 105 -6.57 -2.46 67.25
CA ALA A 105 -5.19 -2.23 66.80
C ALA A 105 -4.26 -3.42 66.46
N THR A 106 -4.07 -3.70 65.18
CA THR A 106 -2.73 -3.73 64.53
C THR A 106 -2.91 -3.50 63.02
N LYS A 107 -2.55 -2.31 62.52
CA LYS A 107 -2.48 -2.02 61.08
C LYS A 107 -1.05 -2.27 60.64
N GLU A 108 -0.76 -3.39 59.98
CA GLU A 108 0.42 -3.50 59.09
C GLU A 108 0.48 -4.74 58.17
N SER A 109 -0.46 -5.69 58.19
CA SER A 109 -0.32 -6.91 57.35
C SER A 109 -1.38 -7.17 56.27
N GLU A 110 -2.38 -6.30 56.10
CA GLU A 110 -3.42 -6.49 55.06
C GLU A 110 -3.07 -5.91 53.68
N THR A 111 -2.04 -5.07 53.59
CA THR A 111 -1.69 -4.38 52.33
C THR A 111 -0.81 -5.22 51.40
N ASP A 112 -0.08 -6.22 51.91
CA ASP A 112 0.82 -7.06 51.11
C ASP A 112 0.09 -8.24 50.44
N SER A 113 -0.90 -8.85 51.09
CA SER A 113 -1.67 -9.98 50.55
C SER A 113 -2.55 -9.57 49.36
N ALA A 114 -3.13 -8.36 49.39
CA ALA A 114 -3.92 -7.82 48.28
C ALA A 114 -3.04 -7.47 47.07
N LYS A 115 -1.85 -6.90 47.29
CA LYS A 115 -0.87 -6.60 46.23
C LYS A 115 -0.28 -7.86 45.60
N GLN A 116 -0.05 -8.92 46.39
CA GLN A 116 0.42 -10.21 45.87
C GLN A 116 -0.64 -10.89 44.99
N ALA A 117 -1.91 -10.89 45.40
CA ALA A 117 -3.01 -11.45 44.62
C ALA A 117 -3.22 -10.72 43.28
N GLU A 118 -3.07 -9.38 43.27
CA GLU A 118 -3.16 -8.57 42.06
C GLU A 118 -1.97 -8.83 41.11
N SER A 119 -0.75 -8.99 41.65
CA SER A 119 0.44 -9.33 40.86
C SER A 119 0.40 -10.77 40.29
N LEU A 120 -0.17 -11.72 41.03
CA LEU A 120 -0.38 -13.10 40.57
C LEU A 120 -1.41 -13.12 39.43
N THR A 121 -2.48 -12.33 39.54
CA THR A 121 -3.50 -12.19 38.50
C THR A 121 -2.93 -11.58 37.22
N GLN A 122 -2.08 -10.55 37.34
CA GLN A 122 -1.35 -9.98 36.19
C GLN A 122 -0.38 -10.98 35.55
N ARG A 123 0.36 -11.76 36.36
CA ARG A 123 1.28 -12.79 35.84
C ARG A 123 0.53 -13.89 35.11
N VAL A 124 -0.60 -14.36 35.64
CA VAL A 124 -1.47 -15.34 34.97
C VAL A 124 -2.02 -14.77 33.67
N SER A 125 -2.48 -13.52 33.64
CA SER A 125 -2.93 -12.87 32.40
C SER A 125 -1.81 -12.73 31.36
N SER A 126 -0.58 -12.43 31.79
CA SER A 126 0.58 -12.34 30.88
C SER A 126 1.02 -13.70 30.33
N LEU A 127 0.86 -14.77 31.12
CA LEU A 127 1.11 -16.15 30.70
C LEU A 127 0.04 -16.66 29.74
N GLU A 128 -1.23 -16.31 29.98
CA GLU A 128 -2.33 -16.59 29.07
C GLU A 128 -2.16 -15.84 27.73
N GLU A 129 -1.75 -14.58 27.75
CA GLU A 129 -1.43 -13.79 26.56
C GLU A 129 -0.23 -14.39 25.81
N SER A 130 0.82 -14.78 26.53
CA SER A 130 1.99 -15.44 25.95
C SER A 130 1.63 -16.79 25.34
N SER A 131 0.75 -17.57 25.99
CA SER A 131 0.24 -18.86 25.47
C SER A 131 -0.64 -18.68 24.24
N GLN A 132 -1.50 -17.65 24.21
CA GLN A 132 -2.30 -17.30 23.03
C GLN A 132 -1.44 -16.78 21.89
N LEU A 133 -0.39 -16.00 22.18
CA LEU A 133 0.59 -15.56 21.19
C LEU A 133 1.43 -16.72 20.66
N LEU A 134 1.81 -17.68 21.51
CA LEU A 134 2.54 -18.86 21.09
C LEU A 134 1.64 -19.76 20.24
N SER A 135 0.41 -20.03 20.68
CA SER A 135 -0.60 -20.77 19.91
C SER A 135 -0.90 -20.08 18.58
N GLY A 136 -1.05 -18.75 18.57
CA GLY A 136 -1.24 -17.97 17.36
C GLY A 136 -0.04 -18.03 16.42
N LYS A 137 1.19 -17.94 16.94
CA LYS A 137 2.42 -18.12 16.13
C LYS A 137 2.55 -19.53 15.60
N VAL A 138 2.15 -20.54 16.38
CA VAL A 138 2.13 -21.96 16.00
C VAL A 138 1.08 -22.18 14.91
N ASP A 139 -0.12 -21.63 15.05
CA ASP A 139 -1.19 -21.67 14.05
C ASP A 139 -0.81 -20.91 12.77
N ASP A 140 -0.18 -19.72 12.87
CA ASP A 140 0.39 -18.97 11.74
C ASP A 140 1.48 -19.78 11.02
N GLN A 141 2.31 -20.51 11.77
CA GLN A 141 3.34 -21.40 11.22
C GLN A 141 2.70 -22.61 10.52
N TYR A 142 1.55 -23.09 11.00
CA TYR A 142 0.75 -24.15 10.36
C TYR A 142 -0.08 -23.66 9.16
N GLN A 143 -0.41 -22.37 9.07
CA GLN A 143 -1.17 -21.78 7.97
C GLN A 143 -0.34 -21.49 6.70
N THR A 144 0.97 -21.76 6.70
CA THR A 144 1.80 -21.62 5.49
C THR A 144 1.78 -22.86 4.57
N LYS A 145 0.64 -23.51 4.41
CA LYS A 145 0.44 -24.48 3.32
C LYS A 145 -0.78 -24.09 2.51
N VAL A 146 -0.63 -23.05 1.71
CA VAL A 146 -1.25 -23.12 0.38
C VAL A 146 -0.57 -24.30 -0.28
N GLU A 147 -1.31 -25.36 -0.62
CA GLU A 147 -0.80 -26.48 -1.40
C GLU A 147 -0.37 -25.95 -2.78
N SER A 148 0.85 -25.46 -2.84
CA SER A 148 1.48 -24.99 -4.06
C SER A 148 1.97 -26.23 -4.81
N ALA A 149 1.55 -26.39 -6.06
CA ALA A 149 2.17 -27.36 -6.97
C ALA A 149 3.65 -27.02 -7.26
N SER A 150 4.11 -25.83 -6.88
CA SER A 150 5.49 -25.38 -7.02
C SER A 150 6.32 -25.71 -5.79
N LYS A 151 7.61 -26.03 -6.00
CA LYS A 151 8.61 -26.18 -4.93
C LYS A 151 8.83 -24.90 -4.11
N TYR A 152 8.33 -23.77 -4.59
CA TYR A 152 8.49 -22.47 -3.95
C TYR A 152 7.38 -22.19 -2.95
N ARG A 153 7.77 -21.60 -1.80
CA ARG A 153 6.83 -21.18 -0.75
C ARG A 153 5.94 -20.07 -1.29
N VAL A 154 4.66 -20.18 -0.99
CA VAL A 154 3.65 -19.18 -1.32
C VAL A 154 2.99 -18.68 -0.05
N ARG A 155 2.79 -17.37 0.06
CA ARG A 155 2.00 -16.71 1.10
C ARG A 155 0.77 -16.08 0.46
N LEU A 156 -0.40 -16.51 0.91
CA LEU A 156 -1.66 -15.84 0.63
C LEU A 156 -1.91 -14.81 1.74
N SER A 157 -2.43 -13.66 1.39
CA SER A 157 -2.87 -12.65 2.36
C SER A 157 -4.03 -11.85 1.82
N GLY A 158 -4.79 -11.19 2.68
CA GLY A 158 -5.85 -10.30 2.22
C GLY A 158 -6.66 -9.65 3.31
N ILE A 159 -7.68 -8.93 2.87
CA ILE A 159 -8.73 -8.39 3.73
C ILE A 159 -10.08 -8.56 3.05
N VAL A 160 -11.03 -9.18 3.75
CA VAL A 160 -12.45 -9.05 3.43
C VAL A 160 -12.96 -7.85 4.21
N LEU A 161 -13.42 -6.82 3.51
CA LEU A 161 -13.81 -5.55 4.11
C LEU A 161 -15.24 -5.19 3.72
N LEU A 162 -16.12 -5.10 4.72
CA LEU A 162 -17.44 -4.52 4.57
C LEU A 162 -17.37 -3.02 4.91
N ASN A 163 -17.83 -2.18 3.99
CA ASN A 163 -18.10 -0.76 4.21
C ASN A 163 -19.62 -0.55 4.22
N LEU A 164 -20.15 0.07 5.28
CA LEU A 164 -21.50 0.60 5.36
C LEU A 164 -21.39 2.12 5.42
N PHE A 165 -21.90 2.83 4.42
CA PHE A 165 -21.65 4.26 4.30
C PHE A 165 -22.91 5.05 3.95
N SER A 166 -22.92 6.30 4.34
CA SER A 166 -23.92 7.28 3.94
C SER A 166 -23.21 8.54 3.47
N ASN A 167 -23.55 8.97 2.26
CA ASN A 167 -23.07 10.19 1.65
C ASN A 167 -24.15 11.25 1.73
N HIS A 168 -23.76 12.48 2.08
CA HIS A 168 -24.58 13.67 1.96
C HIS A 168 -23.91 14.62 0.97
N GLY A 169 -24.67 15.12 -0.01
CA GLY A 169 -24.12 15.81 -1.18
C GLY A 169 -23.77 14.87 -2.36
N THR A 170 -23.32 15.48 -3.46
CA THR A 170 -22.97 14.75 -4.69
C THR A 170 -21.52 14.27 -4.61
N THR A 171 -21.22 13.07 -5.09
CA THR A 171 -19.86 12.49 -5.04
C THR A 171 -19.48 11.92 -6.40
N ASP A 172 -18.19 11.99 -6.75
CA ASP A 172 -17.62 11.35 -7.95
C ASP A 172 -17.74 9.83 -7.90
N ASN A 173 -17.61 9.28 -6.69
CA ASN A 173 -17.71 7.86 -6.41
C ASN A 173 -18.57 7.64 -5.16
N PHE A 174 -19.56 6.76 -5.28
CA PHE A 174 -20.48 6.48 -4.18
C PHE A 174 -19.80 5.74 -3.02
N ASP A 175 -18.96 4.76 -3.31
CA ASP A 175 -18.33 3.87 -2.32
C ASP A 175 -17.17 4.55 -1.57
N PHE A 176 -16.31 5.26 -2.31
CA PHE A 176 -15.06 5.87 -1.83
C PHE A 176 -14.84 7.24 -2.51
N PRO A 177 -15.55 8.30 -2.06
CA PRO A 177 -15.53 9.61 -2.72
C PRO A 177 -14.15 10.29 -2.61
N ASN A 178 -13.75 10.97 -3.69
CA ASN A 178 -12.48 11.69 -3.82
C ASN A 178 -12.66 13.17 -4.12
N TYR A 179 -13.73 13.57 -4.81
CA TYR A 179 -14.09 14.97 -5.05
C TYR A 179 -15.61 15.14 -5.23
N VAL A 180 -16.05 16.40 -5.24
CA VAL A 180 -17.46 16.81 -5.33
C VAL A 180 -17.68 17.44 -6.70
N PRO A 181 -18.30 16.74 -7.66
CA PRO A 181 -18.67 17.34 -8.94
C PRO A 181 -19.86 18.29 -8.79
N GLU A 182 -20.09 19.15 -9.80
CA GLU A 182 -21.27 20.02 -9.87
C GLU A 182 -22.57 19.19 -9.70
N PRO A 183 -23.42 19.51 -8.71
CA PRO A 183 -24.69 18.83 -8.53
C PRO A 183 -25.64 19.09 -9.71
N THR A 184 -26.12 18.02 -10.32
CA THR A 184 -27.19 18.07 -11.34
C THR A 184 -28.55 17.73 -10.73
N PRO A 185 -29.67 18.06 -11.40
CA PRO A 185 -31.01 17.66 -10.96
C PRO A 185 -31.21 16.14 -10.81
N PHE A 186 -30.32 15.33 -11.40
CA PHE A 186 -30.37 13.86 -11.33
C PHE A 186 -29.55 13.27 -10.17
N ASN A 187 -28.76 14.08 -9.47
CA ASN A 187 -27.99 13.61 -8.33
C ASN A 187 -28.84 13.54 -7.06
N SER A 188 -28.62 12.50 -6.26
CA SER A 188 -29.23 12.43 -4.93
C SER A 188 -28.56 13.42 -3.97
N ARG A 189 -29.36 14.07 -3.12
CA ARG A 189 -28.85 14.91 -2.02
C ARG A 189 -28.29 14.10 -0.86
N GLY A 190 -28.63 12.82 -0.77
CA GLY A 190 -28.05 11.88 0.17
C GLY A 190 -28.31 10.44 -0.24
N ALA A 191 -27.37 9.55 0.01
CA ALA A 191 -27.47 8.15 -0.40
C ALA A 191 -26.72 7.25 0.59
N THR A 192 -27.33 6.11 0.92
CA THR A 192 -26.76 5.13 1.85
C THR A 192 -26.55 3.81 1.13
N GLY A 193 -25.41 3.19 1.36
CA GLY A 193 -24.98 2.00 0.65
C GLY A 193 -24.12 1.08 1.50
N ALA A 194 -23.89 -0.10 0.96
CA ALA A 194 -22.99 -1.11 1.51
C ALA A 194 -22.15 -1.68 0.37
N SER A 195 -20.87 -1.92 0.59
CA SER A 195 -19.96 -2.45 -0.43
C SER A 195 -18.90 -3.34 0.21
N LEU A 196 -18.51 -4.39 -0.52
CA LEU A 196 -17.33 -5.21 -0.20
C LEU A 196 -16.18 -5.00 -1.20
N ARG A 197 -16.32 -4.02 -2.11
CA ARG A 197 -15.42 -3.85 -3.27
C ARG A 197 -13.99 -3.43 -2.90
N GLN A 198 -13.82 -2.90 -1.69
CA GLN A 198 -12.52 -2.51 -1.14
C GLN A 198 -11.75 -3.70 -0.54
N SER A 199 -12.33 -4.92 -0.57
CA SER A 199 -11.62 -6.15 -0.22
C SER A 199 -10.42 -6.37 -1.15
N GLN A 200 -9.33 -6.89 -0.59
CA GLN A 200 -8.08 -7.11 -1.31
C GLN A 200 -7.58 -8.54 -1.13
N LEU A 201 -6.92 -9.05 -2.17
CA LEU A 201 -6.28 -10.36 -2.18
C LEU A 201 -4.83 -10.20 -2.66
N GLY A 202 -3.89 -10.78 -1.93
CA GLY A 202 -2.47 -10.73 -2.21
C GLY A 202 -1.84 -12.12 -2.24
N LEU A 203 -0.97 -12.34 -3.21
CA LEU A 203 -0.12 -13.52 -3.32
C LEU A 203 1.34 -13.10 -3.33
N GLU A 204 2.15 -13.79 -2.55
CA GLU A 204 3.59 -13.62 -2.54
C GLU A 204 4.29 -14.96 -2.73
N VAL A 205 5.23 -14.99 -3.66
CA VAL A 205 5.98 -16.18 -4.04
C VAL A 205 7.44 -15.96 -3.68
N PHE A 206 8.00 -16.83 -2.84
CA PHE A 206 9.41 -16.80 -2.45
C PHE A 206 10.21 -17.70 -3.37
N GLY A 207 10.90 -17.08 -4.33
CA GLY A 207 11.68 -17.78 -5.34
C GLY A 207 13.07 -18.21 -4.87
N PRO A 208 13.90 -18.74 -5.78
CA PRO A 208 15.25 -19.16 -5.47
C PRO A 208 16.16 -17.96 -5.17
N ARG A 209 17.41 -18.24 -4.77
CA ARG A 209 18.46 -17.20 -4.83
C ARG A 209 19.02 -17.13 -6.24
N LEU A 210 19.04 -15.94 -6.83
CA LEU A 210 19.61 -15.69 -8.15
C LEU A 210 20.78 -14.72 -8.01
N MET A 211 21.99 -15.13 -8.39
CA MET A 211 23.19 -14.29 -8.30
C MET A 211 23.40 -13.64 -6.91
N GLY A 212 23.13 -14.41 -5.84
CA GLY A 212 23.21 -13.94 -4.46
C GLY A 212 21.98 -13.16 -3.96
N ALA A 213 21.09 -12.72 -4.85
CA ALA A 213 19.86 -12.01 -4.47
C ALA A 213 18.77 -12.98 -4.01
N LYS A 214 18.00 -12.60 -2.99
CA LYS A 214 16.72 -13.26 -2.68
C LYS A 214 15.68 -12.76 -3.68
N THR A 215 14.99 -13.67 -4.37
CA THR A 215 13.92 -13.29 -5.30
C THR A 215 12.55 -13.45 -4.67
N THR A 216 11.68 -12.44 -4.84
CA THR A 216 10.28 -12.47 -4.40
C THR A 216 9.40 -11.97 -5.54
N GLY A 217 8.24 -12.59 -5.75
CA GLY A 217 7.18 -12.08 -6.62
C GLY A 217 5.95 -11.72 -5.80
N THR A 218 5.31 -10.60 -6.10
CA THR A 218 4.10 -10.15 -5.42
C THR A 218 3.03 -9.79 -6.43
N VAL A 219 1.80 -10.26 -6.18
CA VAL A 219 0.61 -9.87 -6.93
C VAL A 219 -0.49 -9.46 -5.97
N GLN A 220 -1.18 -8.35 -6.23
CA GLN A 220 -2.29 -7.86 -5.44
C GLN A 220 -3.47 -7.44 -6.33
N PHE A 221 -4.67 -7.82 -5.91
CA PHE A 221 -5.94 -7.49 -6.55
C PHE A 221 -6.92 -6.82 -5.58
N ASP A 222 -7.88 -6.08 -6.14
CA ASP A 222 -9.12 -5.68 -5.46
C ASP A 222 -10.35 -5.92 -6.34
N LEU A 223 -11.54 -5.65 -5.82
CA LEU A 223 -12.83 -5.79 -6.51
C LEU A 223 -13.40 -4.45 -6.99
N SER A 224 -12.53 -3.45 -7.18
CA SER A 224 -12.89 -2.07 -7.54
C SER A 224 -12.57 -1.74 -9.00
N GLY A 225 -12.50 -2.75 -9.88
CA GLY A 225 -12.22 -2.61 -11.31
C GLY A 225 -13.35 -2.01 -12.16
N GLY A 226 -14.53 -1.80 -11.57
CA GLY A 226 -15.72 -1.31 -12.24
C GLY A 226 -16.91 -2.20 -11.94
N PHE A 227 -17.90 -2.18 -12.84
CA PHE A 227 -19.14 -2.94 -12.75
C PHE A 227 -19.49 -3.55 -14.12
N PRO A 228 -20.01 -4.79 -14.16
CA PRO A 228 -20.56 -5.35 -15.39
C PRO A 228 -21.86 -4.64 -15.77
N ASN A 229 -22.11 -4.49 -17.07
CA ASN A 229 -23.34 -3.93 -17.60
C ASN A 229 -24.48 -4.97 -17.60
N THR A 230 -25.03 -5.25 -16.42
CA THR A 230 -26.12 -6.21 -16.19
C THR A 230 -27.03 -5.74 -15.05
N LEU A 231 -28.22 -6.35 -14.92
CA LEU A 231 -29.13 -6.08 -13.80
C LEU A 231 -28.43 -6.32 -12.46
N ASN A 232 -28.55 -5.36 -11.54
CA ASN A 232 -27.89 -5.34 -10.24
C ASN A 232 -26.34 -5.36 -10.30
N GLY A 233 -25.74 -4.99 -11.44
CA GLY A 233 -24.29 -4.99 -11.64
C GLY A 233 -23.49 -4.15 -10.64
N SER A 234 -24.12 -3.17 -9.97
CA SER A 234 -23.51 -2.39 -8.88
C SER A 234 -23.05 -3.24 -7.68
N SER A 235 -23.62 -4.43 -7.49
CA SER A 235 -23.19 -5.37 -6.45
C SER A 235 -22.06 -6.31 -6.90
N PHE A 236 -21.71 -6.32 -8.19
CA PHE A 236 -20.77 -7.26 -8.80
C PHE A 236 -19.44 -6.58 -9.11
N GLY A 237 -18.64 -6.34 -8.07
CA GLY A 237 -17.31 -5.74 -8.23
C GLY A 237 -16.41 -6.57 -9.17
N LEU A 238 -15.77 -5.90 -10.14
CA LEU A 238 -14.82 -6.52 -11.06
C LEU A 238 -13.41 -6.55 -10.47
N PHE A 239 -12.68 -7.63 -10.72
CA PHE A 239 -11.27 -7.75 -10.34
C PHE A 239 -10.42 -6.68 -11.02
N ARG A 240 -9.51 -6.06 -10.26
CA ARG A 240 -8.51 -5.11 -10.76
C ARG A 240 -7.13 -5.48 -10.24
N LEU A 241 -6.17 -5.52 -11.14
CA LEU A 241 -4.76 -5.67 -10.80
C LEU A 241 -4.23 -4.35 -10.21
N ARG A 242 -3.69 -4.40 -8.99
CA ARG A 242 -3.04 -3.27 -8.33
C ARG A 242 -1.53 -3.39 -8.43
N ILE A 243 -1.00 -4.49 -7.91
CA ILE A 243 0.45 -4.73 -7.83
C ILE A 243 0.76 -6.04 -8.54
N ALA A 244 1.80 -6.05 -9.36
CA ALA A 244 2.40 -7.25 -9.94
C ALA A 244 3.88 -6.96 -10.18
N ASN A 245 4.75 -7.36 -9.27
CA ASN A 245 6.17 -7.10 -9.39
C ASN A 245 7.04 -8.29 -8.97
N LEU A 246 8.29 -8.22 -9.42
CA LEU A 246 9.39 -9.07 -9.02
C LEU A 246 10.43 -8.21 -8.32
N ARG A 247 10.97 -8.73 -7.22
CA ARG A 247 11.98 -8.08 -6.41
C ARG A 247 13.19 -9.00 -6.25
N MET A 248 14.38 -8.42 -6.41
CA MET A 248 15.66 -9.05 -6.14
C MET A 248 16.39 -8.27 -5.05
N ASP A 249 16.66 -8.91 -3.91
CA ASP A 249 17.29 -8.29 -2.75
C ASP A 249 18.69 -8.86 -2.48
N TRP A 250 19.70 -8.01 -2.62
CA TRP A 250 21.03 -8.18 -2.01
C TRP A 250 21.06 -7.46 -0.65
N ASP A 251 22.21 -7.47 0.02
CA ASP A 251 22.35 -6.91 1.37
C ASP A 251 21.98 -5.41 1.44
N HIS A 252 22.48 -4.61 0.50
CA HIS A 252 22.29 -3.15 0.48
C HIS A 252 21.58 -2.64 -0.77
N THR A 253 21.34 -3.51 -1.75
CA THR A 253 20.77 -3.12 -3.05
C THR A 253 19.58 -3.99 -3.37
N SER A 254 18.57 -3.38 -3.96
CA SER A 254 17.40 -4.09 -4.46
C SER A 254 17.04 -3.61 -5.85
N ILE A 255 16.55 -4.53 -6.68
CA ILE A 255 15.93 -4.22 -7.97
C ILE A 255 14.47 -4.64 -7.89
N VAL A 256 13.56 -3.77 -8.32
CA VAL A 256 12.13 -4.05 -8.42
C VAL A 256 11.68 -3.78 -9.86
N ALA A 257 10.97 -4.73 -10.46
CA ALA A 257 10.43 -4.62 -11.80
C ALA A 257 8.98 -5.11 -11.85
N GLY A 258 8.08 -4.32 -12.44
CA GLY A 258 6.66 -4.64 -12.60
C GLY A 258 5.74 -3.47 -12.24
N GLN A 259 4.44 -3.73 -12.09
CA GLN A 259 3.48 -2.73 -11.65
C GLN A 259 3.49 -2.59 -10.12
N ASP A 260 3.77 -1.38 -9.64
CA ASP A 260 3.87 -1.08 -8.22
C ASP A 260 3.45 0.37 -7.93
N ASN A 261 3.35 0.75 -6.66
CA ASN A 261 3.06 2.12 -6.23
C ASN A 261 4.16 3.11 -6.69
N ALA A 262 3.84 4.40 -6.74
CA ALA A 262 4.79 5.46 -7.00
C ALA A 262 5.84 5.56 -5.88
N PHE A 263 7.03 4.98 -6.05
CA PHE A 263 8.07 4.91 -5.01
C PHE A 263 8.58 6.28 -4.52
N PHE A 264 8.33 7.33 -5.29
CA PHE A 264 8.71 8.71 -5.01
C PHE A 264 7.62 9.51 -4.25
N SER A 265 6.43 8.93 -4.04
CA SER A 265 5.37 9.42 -3.15
C SER A 265 4.84 8.23 -2.32
N PRO A 266 5.62 7.76 -1.33
CA PRO A 266 5.42 6.44 -0.74
C PRO A 266 4.36 6.37 0.37
N LEU A 267 3.84 7.50 0.85
CA LEU A 267 2.94 7.55 2.00
C LEU A 267 1.49 7.72 1.55
N SER A 268 0.56 7.39 2.44
CA SER A 268 -0.85 7.74 2.29
C SER A 268 -1.50 7.84 3.67
N PRO A 269 -2.53 8.70 3.84
CA PRO A 269 -3.32 8.72 5.06
C PRO A 269 -3.91 7.33 5.35
N THR A 270 -4.00 6.99 6.63
CA THR A 270 -4.55 5.72 7.10
C THR A 270 -6.08 5.80 7.12
N SER A 271 -6.74 5.14 6.16
CA SER A 271 -8.19 4.99 6.11
C SER A 271 -8.60 3.64 5.55
N PHE A 272 -9.57 2.98 6.19
CA PHE A 272 -10.24 1.80 5.64
C PHE A 272 -11.47 2.15 4.79
N ALA A 273 -11.86 3.43 4.75
CA ALA A 273 -12.89 3.92 3.83
C ALA A 273 -12.33 4.14 2.41
N SER A 274 -11.01 4.09 2.24
CA SER A 274 -10.32 4.29 0.96
C SER A 274 -9.09 3.39 0.83
N LEU A 275 -9.35 2.09 0.67
CA LEU A 275 -8.35 1.11 0.21
C LEU A 275 -8.35 0.99 -1.31
N ALA A 276 -9.51 1.14 -1.95
CA ALA A 276 -9.67 1.01 -3.40
C ALA A 276 -8.92 2.12 -4.16
N VAL A 277 -8.93 3.34 -3.67
CA VAL A 277 -8.09 4.45 -4.13
C VAL A 277 -7.35 4.98 -2.92
N PRO A 278 -6.04 5.29 -3.01
CA PRO A 278 -5.31 5.89 -1.90
C PRO A 278 -6.03 7.13 -1.35
N THR A 279 -6.06 7.24 -0.02
CA THR A 279 -6.79 8.34 0.64
C THR A 279 -6.22 9.67 0.18
N PHE A 280 -7.09 10.62 -0.18
CA PHE A 280 -6.74 11.93 -0.76
C PHE A 280 -6.07 11.88 -2.15
N GLY A 281 -6.33 10.83 -2.95
CA GLY A 281 -5.75 10.68 -4.30
C GLY A 281 -6.01 11.81 -5.32
N TYR A 282 -6.99 12.68 -5.07
CA TYR A 282 -7.22 13.93 -5.82
C TYR A 282 -7.27 15.16 -4.90
N ALA A 283 -6.74 15.02 -3.69
CA ALA A 283 -6.64 16.04 -2.67
C ALA A 283 -5.21 16.05 -2.08
N GLY A 284 -4.21 16.00 -2.95
CA GLY A 284 -2.81 16.22 -2.59
C GLY A 284 -1.95 14.97 -2.39
N ASN A 285 -2.53 13.78 -2.35
CA ASN A 285 -1.79 12.53 -2.29
C ASN A 285 -1.49 12.03 -3.71
N LEU A 286 -0.23 12.14 -4.16
CA LEU A 286 0.15 11.60 -5.46
C LEU A 286 0.19 10.07 -5.40
N TRP A 287 -0.33 9.42 -6.43
CA TRP A 287 -0.43 7.98 -6.44
C TRP A 287 -0.49 7.40 -7.85
N GLY A 288 -0.33 6.09 -7.93
CA GLY A 288 -0.55 5.33 -9.15
C GLY A 288 -0.02 3.93 -9.00
N TRP A 289 -0.64 2.97 -9.67
CA TRP A 289 -0.04 1.66 -9.90
C TRP A 289 0.58 1.64 -11.28
N ILE A 290 1.89 1.76 -11.32
CA ILE A 290 2.61 2.10 -12.54
C ILE A 290 3.61 0.98 -12.82
N PRO A 291 3.60 0.37 -14.02
CA PRO A 291 4.70 -0.47 -14.48
C PRO A 291 6.01 0.31 -14.40
N GLN A 292 7.02 -0.26 -13.76
CA GLN A 292 8.26 0.43 -13.46
C GLN A 292 9.42 -0.54 -13.28
N VAL A 293 10.64 -0.03 -13.45
CA VAL A 293 11.88 -0.69 -13.04
C VAL A 293 12.66 0.30 -12.19
N ARG A 294 12.97 -0.09 -10.96
CA ARG A 294 13.71 0.76 -10.02
C ARG A 294 14.82 0.01 -9.30
N ILE A 295 15.86 0.76 -8.95
CA ILE A 295 16.94 0.34 -8.08
C ILE A 295 16.78 1.07 -6.75
N GLU A 296 16.99 0.35 -5.66
CA GLU A 296 17.02 0.87 -4.30
C GLU A 296 18.39 0.58 -3.71
N HIS A 297 19.03 1.55 -3.07
CA HIS A 297 20.30 1.37 -2.38
C HIS A 297 20.23 1.96 -0.97
N ARG A 298 20.70 1.19 0.01
CA ARG A 298 20.67 1.55 1.43
C ARG A 298 22.09 1.79 1.95
N PHE A 299 22.28 2.94 2.60
CA PHE A 299 23.49 3.23 3.37
C PHE A 299 23.15 3.24 4.85
N ASP A 300 23.79 2.37 5.60
CA ASP A 300 23.74 2.41 7.06
C ASP A 300 24.81 3.40 7.55
N LEU A 301 24.37 4.36 8.36
CA LEU A 301 25.21 5.38 8.98
C LEU A 301 25.36 5.07 10.48
N SER A 302 26.32 5.74 11.12
CA SER A 302 26.50 5.64 12.57
C SER A 302 25.21 6.02 13.35
N ASN A 303 25.05 5.42 14.53
CA ASN A 303 23.93 5.67 15.45
C ASN A 303 22.54 5.24 14.92
N GLY A 304 22.48 4.19 14.09
CA GLY A 304 21.22 3.62 13.61
C GLY A 304 20.45 4.55 12.67
N GLN A 305 21.18 5.40 11.95
CA GLN A 305 20.64 6.26 10.90
C GLN A 305 20.82 5.57 9.55
N ASN A 306 19.86 5.71 8.64
CA ASN A 306 19.93 5.07 7.33
C ASN A 306 19.54 6.08 6.24
N ILE A 307 20.24 6.01 5.10
CA ILE A 307 19.85 6.70 3.86
C ILE A 307 19.37 5.66 2.86
N LEU A 308 18.23 5.93 2.23
CA LEU A 308 17.69 5.15 1.11
C LEU A 308 17.71 6.01 -0.15
N LEU A 309 18.41 5.55 -1.17
CA LEU A 309 18.35 6.10 -2.52
C LEU A 309 17.47 5.20 -3.38
N GLN A 310 16.57 5.81 -4.16
CA GLN A 310 15.71 5.11 -5.12
C GLN A 310 15.75 5.86 -6.44
N GLY A 311 15.89 5.13 -7.55
CA GLY A 311 15.87 5.69 -8.88
C GLY A 311 15.33 4.68 -9.88
N GLY A 312 14.55 5.14 -10.84
CA GLY A 312 13.92 4.23 -11.79
C GLY A 312 13.26 4.91 -12.98
N ILE A 313 12.84 4.06 -13.90
CA ILE A 313 12.00 4.41 -15.05
C ILE A 313 10.61 3.80 -14.86
N LEU A 314 9.59 4.50 -15.35
CA LEU A 314 8.19 4.12 -15.20
C LEU A 314 7.45 4.24 -16.53
N ASN A 315 6.35 3.52 -16.67
CA ASN A 315 5.40 3.81 -17.71
C ASN A 315 4.91 5.25 -17.58
N ASN A 316 4.81 5.93 -18.70
CA ASN A 316 4.58 7.35 -18.72
C ASN A 316 3.08 7.66 -18.66
N VAL A 317 2.57 7.80 -17.44
CA VAL A 317 1.14 8.00 -17.17
C VAL A 317 0.76 9.48 -17.19
N THR A 318 -0.33 9.79 -17.88
CA THR A 318 -0.81 11.17 -18.08
C THR A 318 -2.20 11.44 -17.53
N GLY A 319 -2.93 10.40 -17.12
CA GLY A 319 -4.26 10.51 -16.51
C GLY A 319 -5.40 10.61 -17.53
N ASP A 320 -5.09 10.65 -18.83
CA ASP A 320 -6.11 10.47 -19.86
C ASP A 320 -6.76 9.09 -19.73
N PRO A 321 -8.09 8.99 -19.94
CA PRO A 321 -8.77 7.71 -19.97
C PRO A 321 -8.48 6.98 -21.29
N PRO A 322 -8.53 5.64 -21.30
CA PRO A 322 -8.42 4.88 -22.53
C PRO A 322 -9.58 5.20 -23.48
N ILE A 323 -9.28 5.28 -24.78
CA ILE A 323 -10.28 5.59 -25.82
C ILE A 323 -11.29 4.44 -26.01
N SER A 324 -10.85 3.21 -25.77
CA SER A 324 -11.65 1.97 -25.88
C SER A 324 -11.47 1.15 -24.61
N SER A 325 -12.54 0.51 -24.15
CA SER A 325 -12.49 -0.46 -23.04
C SER A 325 -11.94 -1.82 -23.47
N PHE A 326 -11.75 -2.04 -24.77
CA PHE A 326 -11.35 -3.33 -25.33
C PHE A 326 -10.00 -3.28 -26.05
N ASP A 327 -9.65 -2.11 -26.60
CA ASP A 327 -8.44 -1.92 -27.39
C ASP A 327 -7.41 -1.07 -26.66
N ARG A 328 -6.15 -1.46 -26.76
CA ARG A 328 -5.04 -0.71 -26.18
C ARG A 328 -4.31 0.10 -27.24
N VAL A 329 -4.46 1.42 -27.16
CA VAL A 329 -3.71 2.39 -28.00
C VAL A 329 -2.79 3.24 -27.12
N PRO A 330 -1.60 3.66 -27.60
CA PRO A 330 -0.69 4.50 -26.82
C PRO A 330 -1.36 5.78 -26.33
N GLN A 331 -1.17 6.12 -25.06
CA GLN A 331 -1.66 7.35 -24.44
C GLN A 331 -0.64 8.50 -24.55
N ALA A 332 -0.97 9.71 -24.08
CA ALA A 332 -0.14 10.89 -24.32
C ALA A 332 1.30 10.73 -23.83
N GLY A 333 1.52 10.16 -22.65
CA GLY A 333 2.88 9.90 -22.16
C GLY A 333 3.62 8.85 -23.01
N GLU A 334 2.94 7.82 -23.50
CA GLU A 334 3.57 6.73 -24.26
C GLU A 334 3.90 7.12 -25.70
N ARG A 335 3.06 7.96 -26.33
CA ARG A 335 3.34 8.52 -27.67
C ARG A 335 4.64 9.31 -27.71
N SER A 336 5.03 9.92 -26.59
CA SER A 336 6.33 10.60 -26.46
C SER A 336 7.54 9.68 -26.71
N SER A 337 7.32 8.36 -26.73
CA SER A 337 8.36 7.34 -26.91
C SER A 337 9.45 7.38 -25.84
N GLN A 338 9.15 7.94 -24.66
CA GLN A 338 10.03 7.97 -23.50
C GLN A 338 9.30 7.46 -22.26
N PRO A 339 10.00 6.68 -21.40
CA PRO A 339 9.48 6.41 -20.07
C PRO A 339 9.45 7.70 -19.25
N ALA A 340 8.70 7.67 -18.15
CA ALA A 340 8.89 8.64 -17.10
C ALA A 340 10.11 8.27 -16.25
N TYR A 341 10.73 9.26 -15.64
CA TYR A 341 11.91 9.10 -14.78
C TYR A 341 11.57 9.60 -13.39
N ALA A 342 12.00 8.87 -12.35
CA ALA A 342 11.83 9.33 -11.00
C ALA A 342 13.00 8.96 -10.10
N PHE A 343 13.14 9.74 -9.04
CA PHE A 343 14.19 9.60 -8.04
C PHE A 343 13.65 10.01 -6.68
N ARG A 344 14.13 9.36 -5.62
CA ARG A 344 13.86 9.73 -4.24
C ARG A 344 15.07 9.45 -3.34
N VAL A 345 15.32 10.36 -2.42
CA VAL A 345 16.22 10.16 -1.27
C VAL A 345 15.39 10.21 0.00
N ALA A 346 15.66 9.30 0.92
CA ALA A 346 15.11 9.38 2.26
C ALA A 346 16.20 9.17 3.30
N TRP A 347 16.15 9.97 4.35
CA TRP A 347 16.91 9.75 5.57
C TRP A 347 15.96 9.28 6.67
N SER A 348 16.45 8.36 7.52
CA SER A 348 15.68 7.87 8.65
C SER A 348 16.54 7.58 9.87
N ARG A 349 15.93 7.69 11.05
CA ARG A 349 16.49 7.28 12.33
C ARG A 349 15.38 6.90 13.30
N ASN A 350 15.66 6.10 14.31
CA ASN A 350 14.65 5.81 15.33
C ASN A 350 14.65 6.86 16.45
N ILE A 351 13.46 7.38 16.79
CA ILE A 351 13.20 8.22 17.97
C ILE A 351 11.91 7.75 18.64
N PHE A 352 11.84 7.78 19.97
CA PHE A 352 10.67 7.30 20.71
C PHE A 352 10.21 5.86 20.35
N GLY A 353 11.12 5.02 19.84
CA GLY A 353 10.80 3.67 19.37
C GLY A 353 10.08 3.61 18.02
N GLN A 354 10.06 4.71 17.26
CA GLN A 354 9.44 4.82 15.94
C GLN A 354 10.44 5.44 14.93
N PRO A 355 10.31 5.14 13.63
CA PRO A 355 11.14 5.77 12.62
C PRO A 355 10.74 7.24 12.42
N LEU A 356 11.67 8.17 12.67
CA LEU A 356 11.68 9.51 12.09
C LEU A 356 12.21 9.40 10.67
N ARG A 357 11.45 9.90 9.69
CA ARG A 357 11.83 9.86 8.27
C ARG A 357 11.54 11.21 7.61
N PHE A 358 12.47 11.62 6.76
CA PHE A 358 12.29 12.71 5.80
C PHE A 358 12.74 12.24 4.43
N GLY A 359 11.96 12.54 3.40
CA GLY A 359 12.31 12.24 2.03
C GLY A 359 12.04 13.40 1.09
N THR A 360 12.73 13.38 -0.03
CA THR A 360 12.47 14.26 -1.16
C THR A 360 12.63 13.49 -2.47
N GLY A 361 11.79 13.81 -3.43
CA GLY A 361 11.77 13.12 -4.72
C GLY A 361 11.52 14.06 -5.88
N ALA A 362 11.76 13.55 -7.08
CA ALA A 362 11.47 14.22 -8.32
C ALA A 362 10.90 13.22 -9.34
N TYR A 363 10.06 13.72 -10.22
CA TYR A 363 9.45 13.02 -11.34
C TYR A 363 9.55 13.87 -12.61
N TYR A 364 9.84 13.25 -13.74
CA TYR A 364 9.85 13.88 -15.06
C TYR A 364 9.19 12.96 -16.10
N SER A 365 8.39 13.54 -16.98
CA SER A 365 7.60 12.84 -18.00
C SER A 365 7.46 13.72 -19.23
N ARG A 366 7.85 13.23 -20.41
CA ARG A 366 7.52 13.89 -21.68
C ARG A 366 6.16 13.43 -22.18
N GLN A 367 5.35 14.31 -22.75
CA GLN A 367 3.99 13.98 -23.18
C GLN A 367 3.73 14.47 -24.61
N GLU A 368 3.05 13.65 -25.40
CA GLU A 368 2.61 13.99 -26.76
C GLU A 368 1.07 13.91 -26.87
N TRP A 369 0.44 15.09 -26.91
CA TRP A 369 -1.01 15.28 -26.89
C TRP A 369 -1.64 15.33 -28.28
N TRP A 370 -1.40 14.29 -29.09
CA TRP A 370 -1.84 14.15 -30.49
C TRP A 370 -1.39 15.30 -31.39
N LEU A 371 -1.41 15.07 -32.71
CA LEU A 371 -1.10 16.13 -33.70
C LEU A 371 0.26 16.82 -33.43
N ASN A 372 1.25 16.03 -32.96
CA ASN A 372 2.61 16.49 -32.68
C ASN A 372 2.71 17.63 -31.62
N ARG A 373 1.81 17.66 -30.64
CA ARG A 373 1.85 18.63 -29.53
C ARG A 373 2.61 18.06 -28.34
N HIS A 374 3.85 18.52 -28.18
CA HIS A 374 4.76 18.06 -27.12
C HIS A 374 4.79 19.02 -25.93
N LEU A 375 4.84 18.47 -24.72
CA LEU A 375 5.11 19.21 -23.49
C LEU A 375 5.82 18.33 -22.47
N ASP A 376 6.44 18.97 -21.49
CA ASP A 376 7.12 18.30 -20.39
C ASP A 376 6.28 18.45 -19.10
N GLY A 377 6.06 17.32 -18.42
CA GLY A 377 5.55 17.24 -17.07
C GLY A 377 6.65 16.94 -16.07
N TRP A 378 6.54 17.51 -14.88
CA TRP A 378 7.50 17.30 -13.80
C TRP A 378 6.83 17.49 -12.44
N ALA A 379 7.39 16.89 -11.40
CA ALA A 379 7.05 17.24 -10.02
C ALA A 379 8.25 17.12 -9.10
N GLY A 380 8.30 18.00 -8.10
CA GLY A 380 9.14 17.86 -6.91
C GLY A 380 8.26 17.48 -5.72
N MET A 381 8.76 16.55 -4.89
CA MET A 381 8.05 16.04 -3.72
C MET A 381 8.87 16.14 -2.44
N ALA A 382 8.17 16.22 -1.32
CA ALA A 382 8.72 16.02 0.01
C ALA A 382 7.77 15.15 0.84
N ASP A 383 8.33 14.27 1.67
CA ASP A 383 7.57 13.40 2.55
C ASP A 383 8.18 13.37 3.96
N TRP A 384 7.34 13.16 4.97
CA TRP A 384 7.78 13.10 6.37
C TRP A 384 6.97 12.11 7.19
N GLU A 385 7.65 11.46 8.14
CA GLU A 385 7.07 10.73 9.25
C GLU A 385 7.80 11.15 10.52
N ILE A 386 7.13 11.91 11.37
CA ILE A 386 7.70 12.55 12.57
C ILE A 386 7.01 11.97 13.81
N PRO A 387 7.69 11.10 14.56
CA PRO A 387 7.22 10.70 15.89
C PRO A 387 7.30 11.89 16.85
N LEU A 388 6.14 12.41 17.29
CA LEU A 388 6.04 13.51 18.26
C LEU A 388 6.14 12.99 19.70
N ALA A 389 5.67 11.75 19.92
CA ALA A 389 5.79 11.01 21.18
C ALA A 389 5.71 9.50 20.91
N ARG A 390 5.90 8.67 21.95
CA ARG A 390 5.80 7.19 21.83
C ARG A 390 4.48 6.68 21.22
N ARG A 391 3.41 7.47 21.32
CA ARG A 391 2.05 7.14 20.85
C ARG A 391 1.47 8.16 19.88
N VAL A 392 2.23 9.20 19.50
CA VAL A 392 1.76 10.29 18.64
C VAL A 392 2.73 10.45 17.48
N SER A 393 2.23 10.42 16.24
CA SER A 393 3.04 10.67 15.05
C SER A 393 2.34 11.59 14.07
N LEU A 394 3.12 12.40 13.36
CA LEU A 394 2.68 13.25 12.26
C LEU A 394 3.29 12.69 10.97
N ALA A 395 2.48 12.43 9.96
CA ALA A 395 2.95 12.04 8.64
C ALA A 395 2.35 12.94 7.57
N GLY A 396 3.00 13.06 6.42
CA GLY A 396 2.48 13.86 5.32
C GLY A 396 3.35 13.82 4.08
N GLU A 397 2.77 14.33 3.00
CA GLU A 397 3.45 14.54 1.73
C GLU A 397 3.07 15.89 1.14
N PHE A 398 3.96 16.42 0.33
CA PHE A 398 3.79 17.65 -0.41
C PHE A 398 4.34 17.47 -1.82
N TYR A 399 3.68 18.09 -2.80
CA TYR A 399 4.18 18.15 -4.16
C TYR A 399 3.93 19.51 -4.81
N ARG A 400 4.82 19.86 -5.74
CA ARG A 400 4.66 20.92 -6.74
C ARG A 400 4.99 20.34 -8.10
N GLY A 401 4.15 20.54 -9.10
CA GLY A 401 4.44 20.01 -10.43
C GLY A 401 3.52 20.51 -11.53
N VAL A 402 3.92 20.20 -12.76
CA VAL A 402 3.23 20.52 -14.00
C VAL A 402 2.85 19.23 -14.71
N ALA A 403 1.64 19.17 -15.25
CA ALA A 403 1.14 18.05 -16.04
C ALA A 403 1.26 16.68 -15.33
N VAL A 404 0.92 16.63 -14.04
CA VAL A 404 1.03 15.43 -13.19
C VAL A 404 -0.33 14.76 -12.90
N GLY A 405 -1.29 14.93 -13.81
CA GLY A 405 -2.63 14.30 -13.73
C GLY A 405 -2.60 12.79 -13.65
N GLY A 406 -1.62 12.15 -14.32
CA GLY A 406 -1.42 10.70 -14.24
C GLY A 406 -1.00 10.19 -12.86
N LEU A 407 -0.58 11.09 -11.97
CA LEU A 407 -0.26 10.80 -10.57
C LEU A 407 -1.37 11.28 -9.61
N GLY A 408 -2.52 11.70 -10.12
CA GLY A 408 -3.62 12.28 -9.34
C GLY A 408 -3.51 13.79 -9.07
N GLY A 409 -2.37 14.41 -9.38
CA GLY A 409 -2.19 15.86 -9.22
C GLY A 409 -3.04 16.69 -10.19
N GLY A 410 -3.31 17.96 -9.88
CA GLY A 410 -4.19 18.80 -10.71
C GLY A 410 -5.64 18.30 -10.73
N ILE A 411 -6.02 17.53 -9.71
CA ILE A 411 -7.30 16.81 -9.61
C ILE A 411 -7.45 15.83 -10.79
N GLY A 412 -6.38 15.08 -11.08
CA GLY A 412 -6.31 14.08 -12.16
C GLY A 412 -6.05 14.63 -13.56
N ARG A 413 -5.89 15.94 -13.73
CA ARG A 413 -5.73 16.59 -15.06
C ARG A 413 -4.28 17.03 -15.29
N SER A 414 -3.72 16.61 -16.43
CA SER A 414 -2.39 17.03 -16.87
C SER A 414 -2.43 18.26 -17.77
N VAL A 415 -3.50 18.43 -18.54
CA VAL A 415 -3.61 19.51 -19.54
C VAL A 415 -5.03 20.05 -19.67
N LEU A 416 -5.11 21.25 -20.24
CA LEU A 416 -6.31 21.84 -20.81
C LEU A 416 -6.13 22.07 -22.31
N PHE A 417 -7.22 21.94 -23.05
CA PHE A 417 -7.30 22.21 -24.48
C PHE A 417 -8.11 23.47 -24.73
N SER A 418 -7.73 24.28 -25.72
CA SER A 418 -8.51 25.47 -26.11
C SER A 418 -9.79 25.16 -26.90
N GLY A 419 -10.07 23.89 -27.17
CA GLY A 419 -11.13 23.42 -28.05
C GLY A 419 -11.04 21.90 -28.25
N ASN A 420 -11.62 21.40 -29.34
CA ASN A 420 -11.61 19.97 -29.65
C ASN A 420 -10.17 19.44 -29.78
N PRO A 421 -9.74 18.44 -29.00
CA PRO A 421 -8.37 17.92 -29.04
C PRO A 421 -7.99 17.30 -30.40
N TYR A 422 -8.96 16.95 -31.25
CA TYR A 422 -8.69 16.40 -32.60
C TYR A 422 -8.50 17.47 -33.69
N ASP A 423 -8.69 18.75 -33.36
CA ASP A 423 -8.42 19.87 -34.26
C ASP A 423 -6.93 20.26 -34.20
N PRO A 424 -6.21 20.35 -35.34
CA PRO A 424 -4.82 20.84 -35.38
C PRO A 424 -4.63 22.27 -34.85
N ALA A 425 -5.66 23.12 -34.89
CA ALA A 425 -5.60 24.48 -34.36
C ALA A 425 -5.72 24.54 -32.83
N THR A 426 -6.12 23.44 -32.17
CA THR A 426 -6.29 23.40 -30.72
C THR A 426 -4.95 23.51 -30.00
N ARG A 427 -4.86 24.49 -29.10
CA ARG A 427 -3.72 24.69 -28.21
C ARG A 427 -3.86 23.81 -26.98
N VAL A 428 -2.72 23.37 -26.46
CA VAL A 428 -2.62 22.57 -25.24
C VAL A 428 -1.87 23.38 -24.20
N ARG A 429 -2.43 23.47 -22.99
CA ARG A 429 -1.82 24.11 -21.83
C ARG A 429 -1.55 23.05 -20.77
N PRO A 430 -0.30 22.82 -20.35
CA PRO A 430 -0.03 21.96 -19.21
C PRO A 430 -0.56 22.63 -17.93
N LEU A 431 -1.13 21.83 -17.03
CA LEU A 431 -1.65 22.32 -15.76
C LEU A 431 -0.56 22.31 -14.70
N ASP A 432 -0.24 23.49 -14.18
CA ASP A 432 0.59 23.65 -13.01
C ASP A 432 -0.24 23.45 -11.73
N SER A 433 0.23 22.64 -10.80
CA SER A 433 -0.50 22.33 -9.56
C SER A 433 0.40 22.15 -8.33
N ILE A 434 -0.19 22.39 -7.17
CA ILE A 434 0.42 22.20 -5.87
C ILE A 434 -0.55 21.42 -4.99
N GLY A 435 -0.03 20.51 -4.19
CA GLY A 435 -0.87 19.75 -3.29
C GLY A 435 -0.08 19.07 -2.20
N GLY A 436 -0.80 18.48 -1.27
CA GLY A 436 -0.20 17.74 -0.18
C GLY A 436 -1.24 17.39 0.87
N TRP A 437 -0.80 16.63 1.86
CA TRP A 437 -1.62 16.23 2.97
C TRP A 437 -0.80 16.05 4.24
N SER A 438 -1.48 16.07 5.38
CA SER A 438 -0.90 15.70 6.66
C SER A 438 -1.90 14.93 7.49
N GLN A 439 -1.40 13.98 8.27
CA GLN A 439 -2.15 13.17 9.21
C GLN A 439 -1.47 13.17 10.57
N LEU A 440 -2.25 13.52 11.59
CA LEU A 440 -1.91 13.25 12.98
C LEU A 440 -2.50 11.90 13.39
N LYS A 441 -1.65 11.02 13.93
CA LYS A 441 -2.02 9.70 14.44
C LYS A 441 -1.77 9.61 15.93
N PHE A 442 -2.76 9.13 16.66
CA PHE A 442 -2.66 8.85 18.10
C PHE A 442 -3.03 7.40 18.39
N LYS A 443 -2.08 6.62 18.89
CA LYS A 443 -2.28 5.23 19.34
C LYS A 443 -2.65 5.22 20.82
N ALA A 444 -3.94 5.25 21.13
CA ALA A 444 -4.42 5.24 22.51
C ALA A 444 -3.97 3.96 23.25
N THR A 445 -4.09 2.81 22.58
CA THR A 445 -3.60 1.50 23.05
C THR A 445 -2.89 0.76 21.91
N ALA A 446 -2.40 -0.46 22.16
CA ALA A 446 -1.89 -1.32 21.08
C ALA A 446 -2.99 -1.73 20.07
N LYS A 447 -4.27 -1.64 20.47
CA LYS A 447 -5.43 -2.10 19.70
C LYS A 447 -6.30 -0.96 19.16
N LEU A 448 -6.13 0.27 19.65
CA LEU A 448 -6.97 1.40 19.32
C LEU A 448 -6.11 2.59 18.87
N GLU A 449 -6.38 3.09 17.67
CA GLU A 449 -5.77 4.30 17.12
C GLU A 449 -6.83 5.27 16.60
N PHE A 450 -6.49 6.56 16.64
CA PHE A 450 -7.26 7.67 16.12
C PHE A 450 -6.43 8.42 15.10
N ASN A 451 -7.04 8.83 13.99
CA ASN A 451 -6.37 9.60 12.95
C ASN A 451 -7.21 10.83 12.60
N GLY A 452 -6.53 11.96 12.41
CA GLY A 452 -7.10 13.15 11.79
C GLY A 452 -6.21 13.55 10.64
N ALA A 453 -6.77 13.74 9.45
CA ALA A 453 -6.00 14.10 8.27
C ALA A 453 -6.69 15.18 7.45
N PHE A 454 -5.88 16.00 6.77
CA PHE A 454 -6.31 17.01 5.82
C PHE A 454 -5.42 16.94 4.58
N GLY A 455 -6.02 17.05 3.41
CA GLY A 455 -5.35 17.09 2.12
C GLY A 455 -5.96 18.13 1.20
N MET A 456 -5.14 18.67 0.30
CA MET A 456 -5.56 19.60 -0.73
C MET A 456 -4.78 19.38 -2.03
N ASP A 457 -5.48 19.52 -3.15
CA ASP A 457 -4.91 19.67 -4.49
C ASP A 457 -5.39 20.99 -5.09
N SER A 458 -4.50 21.78 -5.68
CA SER A 458 -4.81 23.09 -6.24
C SER A 458 -4.05 23.32 -7.55
N PRO A 459 -4.65 23.08 -8.71
CA PRO A 459 -4.16 23.64 -9.97
C PRO A 459 -4.20 25.16 -9.95
N PHE A 460 -3.26 25.79 -10.65
CA PHE A 460 -3.13 27.23 -10.69
C PHE A 460 -4.25 27.84 -11.53
N ALA A 461 -4.97 28.80 -10.96
CA ALA A 461 -6.12 29.41 -11.62
C ALA A 461 -5.75 30.12 -12.94
N GLU A 462 -4.53 30.62 -13.08
CA GLU A 462 -4.06 31.21 -14.34
C GLU A 462 -4.07 30.20 -15.50
N ASP A 463 -3.69 28.95 -15.24
CA ASP A 463 -3.74 27.90 -16.26
C ASP A 463 -5.17 27.48 -16.54
N VAL A 464 -6.00 27.38 -15.50
CA VAL A 464 -7.43 27.06 -15.66
C VAL A 464 -8.17 28.12 -16.48
N ARG A 465 -7.78 29.39 -16.35
CA ARG A 465 -8.29 30.53 -17.14
C ARG A 465 -7.60 30.73 -18.48
N ALA A 466 -6.65 29.87 -18.86
CA ALA A 466 -5.86 30.09 -20.07
C ALA A 466 -6.71 30.17 -21.34
N PHE A 467 -7.88 29.52 -21.36
CA PHE A 467 -8.82 29.55 -22.46
C PHE A 467 -10.22 29.93 -22.00
N TYR A 468 -10.95 30.68 -22.84
CA TYR A 468 -12.33 31.10 -22.58
C TYR A 468 -13.29 29.89 -22.45
N ALA A 469 -13.05 28.83 -23.22
CA ALA A 469 -13.83 27.60 -23.19
C ALA A 469 -12.87 26.39 -23.17
N SER A 470 -12.17 26.22 -22.05
CA SER A 470 -11.25 25.09 -21.83
C SER A 470 -11.98 23.75 -21.94
N GLN A 471 -11.35 22.76 -22.56
CA GLN A 471 -11.76 21.35 -22.52
C GLN A 471 -10.70 20.52 -21.80
N SER A 472 -11.12 19.43 -21.17
CA SER A 472 -10.24 18.42 -20.59
C SER A 472 -10.99 17.08 -20.52
N TYR A 473 -10.28 16.00 -20.24
CA TYR A 473 -10.85 14.66 -20.11
C TYR A 473 -11.52 14.43 -18.73
N LEU A 474 -11.33 15.37 -17.81
CA LEU A 474 -12.17 15.59 -16.62
C LEU A 474 -12.70 17.02 -16.68
N ASP A 475 -13.50 17.42 -15.69
CA ASP A 475 -14.05 18.77 -15.61
C ASP A 475 -12.92 19.83 -15.68
N PRO A 476 -12.88 20.69 -16.71
CA PRO A 476 -11.83 21.67 -16.91
C PRO A 476 -11.91 22.86 -15.93
N THR A 477 -13.02 23.01 -15.19
CA THR A 477 -13.27 24.17 -14.33
C THR A 477 -12.73 24.02 -12.91
N LEU A 478 -12.38 22.81 -12.48
CA LEU A 478 -11.92 22.56 -11.10
C LEU A 478 -10.63 23.33 -10.81
N VAL A 479 -10.59 24.09 -9.72
CA VAL A 479 -9.43 24.90 -9.29
C VAL A 479 -8.84 24.46 -7.96
N GLN A 480 -9.60 23.72 -7.15
CA GLN A 480 -9.12 23.18 -5.89
C GLN A 480 -10.00 22.04 -5.39
N ASN A 481 -9.39 21.04 -4.78
CA ASN A 481 -10.11 20.00 -4.05
C ASN A 481 -9.50 19.82 -2.67
N ARG A 482 -10.35 19.79 -1.63
CA ARG A 482 -9.95 19.60 -0.24
C ARG A 482 -10.67 18.39 0.33
N SER A 483 -9.98 17.64 1.16
CA SER A 483 -10.58 16.57 1.93
C SER A 483 -10.02 16.55 3.34
N SER A 484 -10.91 16.35 4.30
CA SER A 484 -10.56 16.14 5.70
C SER A 484 -11.25 14.90 6.21
N LEU A 485 -10.57 14.13 7.06
CA LEU A 485 -11.16 12.99 7.72
C LEU A 485 -10.76 12.91 9.18
N VAL A 486 -11.64 12.28 9.95
CA VAL A 486 -11.33 11.75 11.28
C VAL A 486 -11.81 10.31 11.34
N ASN A 487 -10.97 9.42 11.85
CA ASN A 487 -11.35 8.03 12.04
C ASN A 487 -10.79 7.47 13.35
N PHE A 488 -11.40 6.37 13.78
CA PHE A 488 -10.79 5.49 14.77
C PHE A 488 -10.74 4.08 14.19
N ILE A 489 -9.70 3.36 14.57
CA ILE A 489 -9.46 1.99 14.14
C ILE A 489 -9.22 1.13 15.37
N TYR A 490 -10.05 0.11 15.54
CA TYR A 490 -9.99 -0.86 16.63
C TYR A 490 -9.68 -2.27 16.10
N ARG A 491 -8.61 -2.86 16.62
CA ARG A 491 -8.14 -4.21 16.30
C ARG A 491 -8.19 -5.10 17.54
N PRO A 492 -9.36 -5.66 17.90
CA PRO A 492 -9.49 -6.51 19.09
C PRO A 492 -8.56 -7.72 19.07
N ARG A 493 -8.31 -8.24 17.85
CA ARG A 493 -7.35 -9.31 17.51
C ARG A 493 -6.55 -8.90 16.26
N SER A 494 -5.49 -9.64 15.96
CA SER A 494 -4.64 -9.38 14.78
C SER A 494 -5.40 -9.48 13.46
N ASN A 495 -6.40 -10.36 13.39
CA ASN A 495 -7.16 -10.66 12.18
C ASN A 495 -8.52 -9.97 12.09
N LEU A 496 -8.93 -9.20 13.09
CA LEU A 496 -10.25 -8.57 13.15
C LEU A 496 -10.11 -7.06 13.31
N LEU A 497 -10.88 -6.32 12.51
CA LEU A 497 -10.83 -4.88 12.42
C LEU A 497 -12.25 -4.29 12.50
N PHE A 498 -12.41 -3.25 13.31
CA PHE A 498 -13.55 -2.35 13.27
C PHE A 498 -13.06 -0.91 13.11
N SER A 499 -13.73 -0.13 12.27
CA SER A 499 -13.37 1.27 12.06
C SER A 499 -14.62 2.10 11.82
N SER A 500 -14.57 3.37 12.20
CA SER A 500 -15.53 4.39 11.76
C SER A 500 -14.76 5.58 11.23
N GLU A 501 -15.23 6.18 10.14
CA GLU A 501 -14.66 7.38 9.57
C GLU A 501 -15.76 8.39 9.24
N PHE A 502 -15.49 9.65 9.57
CA PHE A 502 -16.18 10.79 8.99
C PHE A 502 -15.22 11.50 8.03
N ARG A 503 -15.70 11.77 6.82
CA ARG A 503 -14.97 12.50 5.79
C ARG A 503 -15.81 13.68 5.31
N HIS A 504 -15.16 14.83 5.15
CA HIS A 504 -15.74 16.00 4.51
C HIS A 504 -14.88 16.35 3.29
N LEU A 505 -15.53 16.56 2.16
CA LEU A 505 -14.94 16.94 0.88
C LEU A 505 -15.47 18.30 0.48
N ARG A 506 -14.60 19.11 -0.14
CA ARG A 506 -14.98 20.40 -0.73
C ARG A 506 -14.19 20.65 -1.99
N THR A 507 -14.89 20.83 -3.10
CA THR A 507 -14.31 21.08 -4.42
C THR A 507 -14.73 22.45 -4.91
N PHE A 508 -13.79 23.18 -5.49
CA PHE A 508 -13.94 24.55 -5.95
C PHE A 508 -13.82 24.57 -7.47
N GLU A 509 -14.77 25.24 -8.11
CA GLU A 509 -14.79 25.50 -9.54
C GLU A 509 -14.42 26.95 -9.84
N ILE A 510 -14.00 27.18 -11.07
CA ILE A 510 -13.70 28.53 -11.53
C ILE A 510 -14.98 29.32 -11.76
N ASP A 511 -14.99 30.57 -11.28
CA ASP A 511 -16.11 31.52 -11.45
C ASP A 511 -17.46 31.05 -10.87
N ARG A 512 -17.42 30.07 -9.95
CA ARG A 512 -18.58 29.48 -9.29
C ARG A 512 -18.31 29.23 -7.81
N ASP A 513 -19.37 28.92 -7.08
CA ASP A 513 -19.27 28.49 -5.69
C ASP A 513 -18.63 27.11 -5.57
N SER A 514 -18.14 26.78 -4.36
CA SER A 514 -17.65 25.45 -4.04
C SER A 514 -18.78 24.50 -3.71
N HIS A 515 -18.62 23.22 -4.03
CA HIS A 515 -19.52 22.15 -3.63
C HIS A 515 -18.91 21.32 -2.49
N SER A 516 -19.76 20.83 -1.58
CA SER A 516 -19.34 19.97 -0.47
C SER A 516 -20.11 18.65 -0.46
N ALA A 517 -19.45 17.65 0.10
CA ALA A 517 -20.06 16.38 0.42
C ALA A 517 -19.45 15.81 1.70
N GLU A 518 -20.25 15.04 2.43
CA GLU A 518 -19.82 14.31 3.61
C GLU A 518 -20.02 12.81 3.41
N GLN A 519 -19.15 12.00 4.00
CA GLN A 519 -19.36 10.56 4.13
C GLN A 519 -19.14 10.13 5.58
N VAL A 520 -20.11 9.39 6.12
CA VAL A 520 -19.94 8.58 7.33
C VAL A 520 -19.79 7.12 6.89
N ASN A 521 -18.76 6.43 7.35
CA ASN A 521 -18.44 5.05 6.96
C ASN A 521 -18.17 4.19 8.20
N LEU A 522 -18.87 3.07 8.31
CA LEU A 522 -18.66 2.04 9.32
C LEU A 522 -18.07 0.81 8.63
N MET A 523 -17.02 0.25 9.23
CA MET A 523 -16.22 -0.80 8.60
C MET A 523 -16.00 -1.97 9.54
N MET A 524 -16.11 -3.17 8.96
CA MET A 524 -15.71 -4.41 9.59
C MET A 524 -14.82 -5.18 8.61
N GLY A 525 -13.63 -5.56 9.07
CA GLY A 525 -12.63 -6.25 8.25
C GLY A 525 -12.13 -7.52 8.91
N ILE A 526 -11.93 -8.56 8.10
CA ILE A 526 -11.19 -9.76 8.50
C ILE A 526 -9.92 -9.84 7.66
N LEU A 527 -8.77 -9.86 8.32
CA LEU A 527 -7.46 -10.03 7.71
C LEU A 527 -7.05 -11.49 7.81
N PHE A 528 -6.34 -11.99 6.80
CA PHE A 528 -5.83 -13.37 6.75
C PHE A 528 -4.52 -13.44 5.99
#